data_AF-A0A1H1SVY9-F1
#
_entry.id   AF-A0A1H1SVY9-F1
#
_cell.length_a   1.000
_cell.length_b   1.000
_cell.length_c   1.000
_cell.angle_alpha   90.00
_cell.angle_beta   90.00
_cell.angle_gamma   90.00
#
_symmetry.space_group_name_H-M   'P 1'
#
loop_
_entity.id
_entity.type
_entity.pdbx_description
1 polymer ?
#
loop_
_entity_poly.entity_id
_entity_poly.type
_entity_poly.pdbx_seq_one_letter_code
_entity_poly.pdbx_strand_id
1 'polypeptide(L)'
;MSVMRISQAAQALGMSPRMLRYRERLGLVPRGRTDSWWRPRQDGADFTPVQPRGQNQSRPRPPDRSSGHARGSRPGHRQYTEEDLRTIALAAQLEEKYDVTPLAVAFALRAFSEPAVGAAVRELGERLGRLPTPAARAAEIDKERALRWLGRSGVLQPPRPRPR
;
A
#
# COMPACT_ATOMS: atom_id res chain seq x y z
N MET A 1 4.16 24.68 14.67
CA MET A 1 4.63 23.47 13.95
C MET A 1 6.05 23.73 13.50
N SER A 2 7.04 23.05 14.08
CA SER A 2 8.42 23.20 13.62
C SER A 2 8.60 22.49 12.29
N VAL A 3 9.34 23.11 11.38
CA VAL A 3 9.57 22.61 10.04
C VAL A 3 11.07 22.44 9.83
N MET A 4 11.50 21.22 9.56
CA MET A 4 12.92 20.85 9.44
C MET A 4 13.33 20.68 7.98
N ARG A 5 14.59 20.99 7.67
CA ARG A 5 15.20 20.61 6.37
C ARG A 5 15.62 19.14 6.39
N ILE A 6 15.84 18.56 5.21
CA ILE A 6 16.23 17.15 5.05
C ILE A 6 17.42 16.72 5.91
N SER A 7 18.46 17.55 6.03
CA SER A 7 19.64 17.20 6.84
C SER A 7 19.32 17.16 8.33
N GLN A 8 18.49 18.09 8.82
CA GLN A 8 18.04 18.14 10.22
C GLN A 8 17.11 16.98 10.54
N ALA A 9 16.15 16.70 9.65
CA ALA A 9 15.25 15.56 9.77
C ALA A 9 16.02 14.23 9.82
N ALA A 10 17.01 14.07 8.93
CA ALA A 10 17.86 12.89 8.91
C ALA A 10 18.67 12.74 10.21
N GLN A 11 19.26 13.83 10.71
CA GLN A 11 19.98 13.84 11.98
C GLN A 11 19.08 13.46 13.17
N ALA A 12 17.88 14.03 13.24
CA ALA A 12 16.92 13.73 14.30
C ALA A 12 16.49 12.26 14.33
N LEU A 13 16.46 11.61 13.16
CA LEU A 13 16.10 10.19 13.01
C LEU A 13 17.30 9.24 13.09
N GLY A 14 18.52 9.74 13.26
CA GLY A 14 19.74 8.92 13.20
C GLY A 14 19.96 8.26 11.82
N MET A 15 19.45 8.85 10.75
CA MET A 15 19.54 8.32 9.37
C MET A 15 20.40 9.21 8.47
N SER A 16 20.83 8.68 7.33
CA SER A 16 21.43 9.50 6.28
C SER A 16 20.38 10.26 5.47
N PRO A 17 20.67 11.48 4.96
CA PRO A 17 19.77 12.20 4.06
C PRO A 17 19.39 11.39 2.81
N ARG A 18 20.29 10.52 2.33
CA ARG A 18 20.02 9.62 1.19
C ARG A 18 18.96 8.57 1.54
N MET A 19 19.02 7.99 2.73
CA MET A 19 18.02 7.02 3.21
C MET A 19 16.66 7.68 3.36
N LEU A 20 16.61 8.91 3.86
CA LEU A 20 15.37 9.67 3.97
C LEU A 20 14.75 9.90 2.58
N ARG A 21 15.53 10.31 1.57
CA ARG A 21 15.05 10.41 0.17
C ARG A 21 14.60 9.08 -0.42
N TYR A 22 15.25 7.97 -0.05
CA TYR A 22 14.85 6.64 -0.50
C TYR A 22 13.47 6.27 0.02
N ARG A 23 13.22 6.43 1.33
CA ARG A 23 11.91 6.20 1.97
C ARG A 23 10.80 7.05 1.35
N GLU A 24 11.10 8.30 0.98
CA GLU A 24 10.16 9.18 0.28
C GLU A 24 9.80 8.75 -1.13
N ARG A 25 10.76 8.16 -1.84
CA ARG A 25 10.53 7.60 -3.16
C ARG A 25 9.60 6.38 -3.06
N LEU A 26 9.71 5.62 -1.97
CA LEU A 26 8.87 4.48 -1.67
C LEU A 26 7.48 4.86 -1.14
N GLY A 27 7.24 6.13 -0.79
CA GLY A 27 5.96 6.57 -0.22
C GLY A 27 5.80 6.33 1.28
N LEU A 28 6.89 6.02 1.99
CA LEU A 28 6.90 5.84 3.45
C LEU A 28 6.97 7.15 4.25
N VAL A 29 6.93 8.29 3.55
CA VAL A 29 6.90 9.61 4.16
C VAL A 29 5.73 10.36 3.55
N PRO A 30 4.77 10.85 4.36
CA PRO A 30 3.74 11.74 3.86
C PRO A 30 4.45 12.90 3.14
N ARG A 31 4.22 13.03 1.82
CA ARG A 31 4.62 14.27 1.15
C ARG A 31 3.59 15.29 1.59
N GLY A 32 4.01 16.32 2.31
CA GLY A 32 3.12 17.32 2.91
C GLY A 32 1.98 17.70 1.97
N ARG A 33 0.81 17.09 2.22
CA ARG A 33 -0.59 17.35 1.80
C ARG A 33 -0.92 18.01 0.45
N THR A 34 0.02 18.26 -0.47
CA THR A 34 -0.21 19.10 -1.67
C THR A 34 0.20 18.45 -2.99
N ASP A 35 0.89 17.31 -2.99
CA ASP A 35 1.16 16.55 -4.21
C ASP A 35 0.66 15.12 -4.07
N SER A 36 -0.55 14.88 -4.59
CA SER A 36 -1.19 13.56 -4.69
C SER A 36 -0.56 12.71 -5.80
N TRP A 37 0.72 12.37 -5.70
CA TRP A 37 1.35 11.36 -6.57
C TRP A 37 1.04 9.92 -6.11
N TRP A 38 0.55 9.75 -4.87
CA TRP A 38 -0.15 8.55 -4.44
C TRP A 38 -1.65 8.74 -4.67
N ARG A 39 -2.07 8.60 -5.93
CA ARG A 39 -3.46 8.24 -6.24
C ARG A 39 -3.50 6.72 -6.34
N PRO A 40 -4.39 6.01 -5.63
CA PRO A 40 -4.65 4.62 -5.98
C PRO A 40 -4.99 4.60 -7.47
N ARG A 41 -4.28 3.78 -8.26
CA ARG A 41 -4.64 3.55 -9.66
C ARG A 41 -6.08 3.04 -9.65
N GLN A 42 -7.01 3.88 -10.11
CA GLN A 42 -8.44 3.57 -10.09
C GLN A 42 -8.81 2.52 -11.13
N ASP A 43 -7.89 2.20 -12.04
CA ASP A 43 -8.13 1.27 -13.12
C ASP A 43 -7.46 -0.06 -12.79
N GLY A 44 -8.27 -1.06 -12.47
CA GLY A 44 -7.90 -2.48 -12.46
C GLY A 44 -7.55 -3.01 -13.86
N ALA A 45 -6.73 -2.28 -14.60
CA ALA A 45 -6.26 -2.65 -15.93
C ALA A 45 -4.82 -3.18 -15.84
N ASP A 46 -4.72 -4.48 -16.11
CA ASP A 46 -3.61 -5.13 -16.78
C ASP A 46 -2.26 -5.06 -16.08
N PHE A 47 -2.05 -6.02 -15.18
CA PHE A 47 -0.75 -6.67 -15.08
C PHE A 47 -0.51 -7.46 -16.38
N THR A 48 -0.26 -6.77 -17.51
CA THR A 48 0.22 -7.46 -18.71
C THR A 48 1.58 -8.07 -18.37
N PRO A 49 1.74 -9.39 -18.39
CA PRO A 49 3.07 -9.99 -18.28
C PRO A 49 3.90 -9.44 -19.45
N VAL A 50 5.13 -9.00 -19.14
CA VAL A 50 6.10 -8.59 -20.16
C VAL A 50 6.26 -9.76 -21.13
N GLN A 51 5.67 -9.65 -22.33
CA GLN A 51 5.89 -10.63 -23.39
C GLN A 51 7.36 -10.54 -23.82
N PRO A 52 8.04 -11.69 -24.05
CA PRO A 52 9.40 -11.68 -24.54
C PRO A 52 9.45 -10.97 -25.89
N ARG A 53 10.41 -10.06 -26.00
CA ARG A 53 10.58 -9.07 -27.08
C ARG A 53 10.66 -9.76 -28.45
N GLY A 54 9.56 -9.72 -29.20
CA GLY A 54 9.46 -10.19 -30.58
C GLY A 54 8.90 -9.10 -31.49
N GLN A 55 9.80 -8.40 -32.17
CA GLN A 55 9.69 -7.79 -33.50
C GLN A 55 8.45 -6.92 -33.85
N ASN A 56 8.72 -5.61 -33.87
CA ASN A 56 8.45 -4.68 -34.98
C ASN A 56 6.98 -4.48 -35.42
N GLN A 57 6.28 -3.50 -34.82
CA GLN A 57 5.16 -2.80 -35.49
C GLN A 57 5.14 -1.31 -35.14
N SER A 58 5.29 -0.51 -36.20
CA SER A 58 5.38 0.94 -36.26
C SER A 58 4.09 1.63 -35.80
N ARG A 59 4.20 2.55 -34.84
CA ARG A 59 3.10 3.47 -34.46
C ARG A 59 3.32 4.86 -35.09
N PRO A 60 2.26 5.55 -35.57
CA PRO A 60 2.39 6.88 -36.16
C PRO A 60 2.66 7.95 -35.10
N ARG A 61 3.48 8.95 -35.48
CA ARG A 61 3.83 10.14 -34.69
C ARG A 61 2.58 11.00 -34.38
N PRO A 62 2.34 11.42 -33.13
CA PRO A 62 1.37 12.47 -32.83
C PRO A 62 1.93 13.86 -33.22
N PRO A 63 1.08 14.83 -33.58
CA PRO A 63 1.53 16.16 -33.96
C PRO A 63 2.00 16.99 -32.76
N ASP A 64 2.94 17.87 -33.08
CA ASP A 64 3.58 18.88 -32.25
C ASP A 64 2.55 19.70 -31.47
N ARG A 65 2.69 19.70 -30.14
CA ARG A 65 2.03 20.65 -29.24
C ARG A 65 3.09 21.42 -28.49
N SER A 66 3.53 22.50 -29.11
CA SER A 66 4.09 23.67 -28.47
C SER A 66 3.05 24.28 -27.52
N SER A 67 2.93 23.73 -26.32
CA SER A 67 2.19 24.34 -25.21
C SER A 67 3.13 24.52 -24.03
N GLY A 68 3.55 25.77 -23.85
CA GLY A 68 4.11 26.39 -22.65
C GLY A 68 4.76 25.47 -21.63
N HIS A 69 6.09 25.47 -21.61
CA HIS A 69 6.85 25.05 -20.43
C HIS A 69 6.42 25.94 -19.27
N ALA A 70 5.45 25.47 -18.48
CA ALA A 70 5.13 26.03 -17.18
C ALA A 70 6.45 26.11 -16.43
N ARG A 71 6.91 27.34 -16.22
CA ARG A 71 8.12 27.67 -15.46
C ARG A 71 8.15 26.77 -14.23
N GLY A 72 9.11 25.85 -14.24
CA GLY A 72 9.32 24.91 -13.16
C GLY A 72 9.30 25.67 -11.84
N SER A 73 8.27 25.42 -11.04
CA SER A 73 8.29 25.78 -9.64
C SER A 73 9.54 25.12 -9.10
N ARG A 74 10.59 25.91 -8.84
CA ARG A 74 11.83 25.42 -8.24
C ARG A 74 11.38 24.60 -7.03
N PRO A 75 11.68 23.30 -6.94
CA PRO A 75 11.20 22.52 -5.82
C PRO A 75 11.76 23.16 -4.57
N GLY A 76 10.89 23.82 -3.80
CA GLY A 76 11.25 24.41 -2.52
C GLY A 76 11.94 23.33 -1.70
N HIS A 77 12.98 23.72 -0.95
CA HIS A 77 13.70 22.78 -0.11
C HIS A 77 12.71 22.00 0.75
N ARG A 78 12.71 20.66 0.62
CA ARG A 78 11.70 19.82 1.26
C ARG A 78 11.69 20.06 2.77
N GLN A 79 10.48 20.25 3.27
CA GLN A 79 10.14 20.56 4.64
C GLN A 79 9.55 19.31 5.31
N TYR A 80 10.05 18.97 6.50
CA TYR A 80 9.56 17.85 7.30
C TYR A 80 8.94 18.39 8.58
N THR A 81 7.74 17.94 8.86
CA THR A 81 7.04 18.24 10.11
C THR A 81 7.35 17.17 11.15
N GLU A 82 7.06 17.47 12.42
CA GLU A 82 7.14 16.51 13.52
C GLU A 82 6.27 15.26 13.26
N GLU A 83 5.11 15.43 12.63
CA GLU A 83 4.20 14.33 12.25
C GLU A 83 4.86 13.42 11.19
N ASP A 84 5.58 14.00 10.23
CA ASP A 84 6.33 13.23 9.23
C ASP A 84 7.44 12.41 9.91
N LEU A 85 8.17 13.01 10.86
CA LEU A 85 9.23 12.32 11.60
C LEU A 85 8.68 11.13 12.41
N ARG A 86 7.54 11.30 13.10
CA ARG A 86 6.87 10.20 13.81
C ARG A 86 6.45 9.08 12.86
N THR A 87 5.93 9.43 11.69
CA THR A 87 5.54 8.45 10.67
C THR A 87 6.75 7.67 10.14
N ILE A 88 7.86 8.37 9.86
CA ILE A 88 9.11 7.74 9.43
C ILE A 88 9.68 6.82 10.51
N ALA A 89 9.65 7.27 11.77
CA ALA A 89 10.11 6.48 12.91
C ALA A 89 9.28 5.20 13.07
N LEU A 90 7.96 5.27 12.91
CA LEU A 90 7.09 4.08 12.92
C LEU A 90 7.46 3.10 11.80
N ALA A 91 7.68 3.59 10.57
CA ALA A 91 8.11 2.73 9.46
C ALA A 91 9.45 2.05 9.76
N ALA A 92 10.42 2.76 10.34
CA ALA A 92 11.70 2.19 10.75
C ALA A 92 11.57 1.13 11.85
N GLN A 93 10.68 1.36 12.83
CA GLN A 93 10.38 0.36 13.87
C GLN A 93 9.79 -0.92 13.29
N LEU A 94 8.94 -0.83 12.25
CA LEU A 94 8.40 -2.01 11.58
C LEU A 94 9.51 -2.80 10.84
N GLU A 95 10.45 -2.10 10.21
CA GLU A 95 11.59 -2.72 9.55
C GLU A 95 12.46 -3.51 10.53
N GLU A 96 12.80 -2.90 11.66
CA GLU A 96 13.58 -3.55 12.71
C GLU A 96 12.82 -4.73 13.34
N LYS A 97 11.55 -4.52 13.72
CA LYS A 97 10.75 -5.52 14.43
C LYS A 97 10.49 -6.78 13.60
N TYR A 98 10.30 -6.63 12.29
CA TYR A 98 9.95 -7.74 11.41
C TYR A 98 11.12 -8.17 10.51
N ASP A 99 12.31 -7.59 10.70
CA ASP A 99 13.50 -7.82 9.87
C ASP A 99 13.18 -7.71 8.36
N VAL A 100 12.54 -6.60 7.99
CA VAL A 100 12.11 -6.34 6.61
C VAL A 100 12.73 -5.08 6.05
N THR A 101 12.90 -5.05 4.73
CA THR A 101 13.42 -3.86 4.04
C THR A 101 12.37 -2.75 3.96
N PRO A 102 12.77 -1.46 3.83
CA PRO A 102 11.84 -0.38 3.55
C PRO A 102 10.93 -0.63 2.34
N LEU A 103 11.46 -1.30 1.30
CA LEU A 103 10.68 -1.64 0.11
C LEU A 103 9.55 -2.63 0.44
N ALA A 104 9.79 -3.60 1.32
CA ALA A 104 8.78 -4.56 1.75
C ALA A 104 7.65 -3.88 2.53
N VAL A 105 7.97 -2.94 3.43
CA VAL A 105 6.97 -2.13 4.14
C VAL A 105 6.11 -1.32 3.16
N ALA A 106 6.76 -0.67 2.18
CA ALA A 106 6.05 0.08 1.15
C ALA A 106 5.14 -0.81 0.29
N PHE A 107 5.61 -2.00 -0.07
CA PHE A 107 4.83 -2.97 -0.80
C PHE A 107 3.63 -3.49 0.03
N ALA A 108 3.80 -3.71 1.34
CA ALA A 108 2.71 -4.09 2.23
C ALA A 108 1.62 -3.02 2.29
N LEU A 109 2.01 -1.75 2.46
CA LEU A 109 1.06 -0.61 2.40
C LEU A 109 0.34 -0.53 1.06
N ARG A 110 1.05 -0.81 -0.04
CA ARG A 110 0.45 -0.91 -1.38
C ARG A 110 -0.57 -2.05 -1.46
N ALA A 111 -0.26 -3.22 -0.93
CA ALA A 111 -1.19 -4.36 -0.90
C ALA A 111 -2.45 -4.07 -0.08
N PHE A 112 -2.35 -3.27 0.99
CA PHE A 112 -3.51 -2.85 1.80
C PHE A 112 -4.38 -1.78 1.15
N SER A 113 -3.84 -1.03 0.20
CA SER A 113 -4.52 0.13 -0.42
C SER A 113 -5.00 -0.13 -1.84
N GLU A 114 -4.31 -0.99 -2.60
CA GLU A 114 -4.68 -1.42 -3.95
C GLU A 114 -5.32 -2.82 -3.88
N PRO A 115 -6.65 -2.96 -4.05
CA PRO A 115 -7.34 -4.24 -3.90
C PRO A 115 -6.80 -5.33 -4.82
N ALA A 116 -6.42 -4.97 -6.06
CA ALA A 116 -5.84 -5.89 -7.03
C ALA A 116 -4.49 -6.47 -6.57
N VAL A 117 -3.63 -5.65 -5.95
CA VAL A 117 -2.35 -6.11 -5.40
C VAL A 117 -2.59 -7.03 -4.21
N GLY A 118 -3.51 -6.65 -3.31
CA GLY A 118 -3.90 -7.50 -2.18
C GLY A 118 -4.44 -8.86 -2.62
N ALA A 119 -5.28 -8.90 -3.66
CA ALA A 119 -5.81 -10.15 -4.22
C ALA A 119 -4.70 -11.05 -4.78
N ALA A 120 -3.75 -10.48 -5.54
CA ALA A 120 -2.64 -11.24 -6.12
C ALA A 120 -1.70 -11.82 -5.04
N VAL A 121 -1.34 -11.02 -4.03
CA VAL A 121 -0.49 -11.50 -2.91
C VAL A 121 -1.21 -12.59 -2.11
N ARG A 122 -2.53 -12.47 -1.94
CA ARG A 122 -3.36 -13.45 -1.24
C ARG A 122 -3.46 -14.77 -2.01
N GLU A 123 -3.67 -14.72 -3.33
CA GLU A 123 -3.64 -15.90 -4.20
C GLU A 123 -2.29 -16.62 -4.10
N LEU A 124 -1.17 -15.88 -4.15
CA LEU A 124 0.16 -16.46 -3.96
C LEU A 124 0.29 -17.14 -2.58
N GLY A 125 -0.17 -16.48 -1.51
CA GLY A 125 -0.14 -17.04 -0.16
C GLY A 125 -0.98 -18.30 -0.01
N GLU A 126 -2.11 -18.40 -0.72
CA GLU A 126 -2.96 -19.60 -0.77
C GLU A 126 -2.25 -20.74 -1.50
N ARG A 127 -1.66 -20.47 -2.67
CA ARG A 127 -0.88 -21.47 -3.42
C ARG A 127 0.34 -21.97 -2.65
N LEU A 128 0.94 -21.11 -1.84
CA LEU A 128 2.06 -21.47 -0.95
C LEU A 128 1.60 -22.14 0.37
N GLY A 129 0.28 -22.28 0.61
CA GLY A 129 -0.26 -22.84 1.85
C GLY A 129 -0.04 -21.97 3.10
N ARG A 130 0.35 -20.70 2.92
CA ARG A 130 0.60 -19.74 4.02
C ARG A 130 -0.64 -18.98 4.45
N LEU A 131 -1.64 -18.90 3.58
CA LEU A 131 -2.93 -18.27 3.87
C LEU A 131 -4.07 -19.27 3.67
N PRO A 132 -5.12 -19.22 4.50
CA PRO A 132 -6.31 -20.01 4.28
C PRO A 132 -7.01 -19.57 2.98
N THR A 133 -7.57 -20.55 2.27
CA THR A 133 -8.32 -20.32 1.03
C THR A 133 -9.55 -19.43 1.27
N PRO A 134 -10.16 -18.83 0.23
CA PRO A 134 -11.37 -18.04 0.38
C PRO A 134 -12.50 -18.84 1.03
N ALA A 135 -12.64 -20.12 0.66
CA ALA A 135 -13.62 -21.03 1.24
C ALA A 135 -13.36 -21.30 2.73
N ALA A 136 -12.11 -21.55 3.12
CA ALA A 136 -11.75 -21.78 4.53
C ALA A 136 -12.05 -20.55 5.42
N ARG A 137 -11.78 -19.34 4.91
CA ARG A 137 -12.11 -18.09 5.65
C ARG A 137 -13.59 -17.81 5.73
N ALA A 138 -14.36 -18.08 4.67
CA ALA A 138 -15.80 -17.93 4.71
C ALA A 138 -16.40 -18.81 5.84
N ALA A 139 -15.93 -20.05 5.94
CA ALA A 139 -16.33 -20.96 7.02
C ALA A 139 -15.90 -20.45 8.42
N GLU A 140 -14.73 -19.83 8.54
CA GLU A 140 -14.28 -19.22 9.81
C GLU A 140 -15.14 -18.03 10.22
N ILE A 141 -15.50 -17.15 9.27
CA ILE A 141 -16.42 -16.04 9.51
C ILE A 141 -17.81 -16.54 9.90
N ASP A 142 -18.30 -17.60 9.24
CA ASP A 142 -19.57 -18.23 9.60
C ASP A 142 -19.52 -18.83 11.01
N LYS A 143 -18.41 -19.47 11.37
CA LYS A 143 -18.15 -19.98 12.72
C LYS A 143 -18.11 -18.84 13.74
N GLU A 144 -17.38 -17.75 13.49
CA GLU A 144 -17.33 -16.60 14.39
C GLU A 144 -18.70 -15.94 14.55
N ARG A 145 -19.47 -15.82 13.46
CA ARG A 145 -20.86 -15.34 13.52
C ARG A 145 -21.72 -16.27 14.36
N ALA A 146 -21.64 -17.58 14.15
CA ALA A 146 -22.36 -18.57 14.94
C ALA A 146 -21.96 -18.51 16.42
N LEU A 147 -20.66 -18.43 16.73
CA LEU A 147 -20.16 -18.31 18.11
C LEU A 147 -20.62 -17.00 18.77
N ARG A 148 -20.63 -15.88 18.03
CA ARG A 148 -21.19 -14.61 18.51
C ARG A 148 -22.69 -14.70 18.74
N TRP A 149 -23.42 -15.47 17.95
CA TRP A 149 -24.84 -15.73 18.18
C TRP A 149 -25.02 -16.60 19.42
N LEU A 150 -24.23 -17.67 19.60
CA LEU A 150 -24.29 -18.52 20.78
C LEU A 150 -23.96 -17.75 22.08
N GLY A 151 -22.91 -16.93 22.06
CA GLY A 151 -22.49 -16.13 23.22
C GLY A 151 -23.40 -14.93 23.53
N ARG A 152 -24.20 -14.46 22.56
CA ARG A 152 -25.14 -13.33 22.72
C ARG A 152 -26.58 -13.78 22.94
N SER A 153 -26.95 -14.98 22.47
CA SER A 153 -28.33 -15.48 22.49
C SER A 153 -28.59 -16.52 23.57
N GLY A 154 -27.57 -17.15 24.19
CA GLY A 154 -27.77 -18.16 25.24
C GLY A 154 -28.61 -19.40 24.85
N VAL A 155 -29.10 -19.47 23.61
CA VAL A 155 -29.87 -20.59 23.06
C VAL A 155 -29.68 -20.64 21.55
N LEU A 156 -29.16 -21.77 21.06
CA LEU A 156 -29.40 -22.22 19.69
C LEU A 156 -30.90 -22.46 19.58
N GLN A 157 -31.64 -21.56 18.90
CA GLN A 157 -33.05 -21.84 18.65
C GLN A 157 -33.12 -23.02 17.67
N PRO A 158 -33.66 -24.19 18.07
CA PRO A 158 -33.68 -25.35 17.20
C PRO A 158 -34.53 -25.05 15.95
N PRO A 159 -34.20 -25.63 14.79
CA PRO A 159 -34.99 -25.45 13.58
C PRO A 159 -36.44 -25.88 13.86
N ARG A 160 -37.37 -24.94 13.68
CA ARG A 160 -38.80 -25.23 13.87
C ARG A 160 -39.23 -26.28 12.84
N PRO A 161 -39.90 -27.38 13.25
CA PRO A 161 -40.41 -28.36 12.30
C PRO A 161 -41.45 -27.68 11.40
N ARG A 162 -41.30 -27.88 10.08
CA ARG A 162 -42.27 -27.40 9.10
C ARG A 162 -43.58 -28.16 9.30
N PRO A 163 -44.75 -27.48 9.45
CA PRO A 163 -46.02 -28.18 9.46
C PRO A 163 -46.24 -28.85 8.10
N ARG A 164 -46.67 -30.12 8.16
CA ARG A 164 -47.09 -30.92 7.00
C ARG A 164 -48.39 -30.39 6.41
#